data_AF-A0A6A6PZ96-F1
#
_entry.id   AF-A0A6A6PZ96-F1
#
_cell.length_a   1.000
_cell.length_b   1.000
_cell.length_c   1.000
_cell.angle_alpha   90.00
_cell.angle_beta   90.00
_cell.angle_gamma   90.00
#
_symmetry.space_group_name_H-M   'P 1'
#
loop_
_entity.id
_entity.type
_entity.pdbx_description
1 polymer ?
#
loop_
_entity_poly.entity_id
_entity_poly.type
_entity_poly.pdbx_seq_one_letter_code
_entity_poly.pdbx_strand_id
1 'polypeptide(L)'
;MTDITPDFNVCLKGLDVPPVLRVEHDITKINSFLQEAYSINARISDLTRELRSIRTAYVSTAPPARRRQAPNASNTARPLTNPEREAIDAQSKQLLRQLNAAITNLKQVEDVRKQTADSVALSKRAKGGLGALGRWAAGGAVTAKSPDEELDEAGRKTVAAVRESIILFLQQKLEEAGRVQSEMMEVRLNREVEKSKSTLYKAGGTLPGGIPYANDDGAVNGIPSSSPTSRNRKSAHGLPPNDHAATNPQDPQLTPDQLQLFESENADLLRQYEDQLDQVRQAEKSILDISELHSTLHANLQQQSEHIEQLVMDSYLTTENLGKGNRELKTASERKSTAQAVFWGTVGFCGFLVVWDMIF
;
A
#
# COMPACT_ATOMS: atom_id res chain seq x y z
N MET A 1 -0.16 -9.56 -24.19
CA MET A 1 -1.10 -10.17 -25.16
C MET A 1 -1.17 -9.26 -26.37
N THR A 2 -1.02 -9.79 -27.57
CA THR A 2 -1.15 -9.07 -28.84
C THR A 2 -2.63 -8.78 -29.14
N ASP A 3 -2.93 -7.60 -29.69
CA ASP A 3 -4.29 -7.26 -30.07
C ASP A 3 -4.69 -8.00 -31.36
N ILE A 4 -5.60 -8.96 -31.24
CA ILE A 4 -6.15 -9.77 -32.33
C ILE A 4 -7.45 -9.21 -32.92
N THR A 5 -7.95 -8.09 -32.37
CA THR A 5 -9.17 -7.41 -32.86
C THR A 5 -9.15 -7.13 -34.38
N PRO A 6 -8.04 -6.70 -35.02
CA PRO A 6 -8.04 -6.49 -36.47
C PRO A 6 -8.27 -7.78 -37.26
N ASP A 7 -7.58 -8.87 -36.91
CA ASP A 7 -7.73 -10.17 -37.58
C ASP A 7 -9.13 -10.74 -37.36
N PHE A 8 -9.67 -10.58 -36.16
CA PHE A 8 -11.04 -10.99 -35.85
C PHE A 8 -12.09 -10.21 -36.67
N ASN A 9 -11.90 -8.90 -36.84
CA ASN A 9 -12.79 -8.07 -37.65
C ASN A 9 -12.75 -8.42 -39.14
N VAL A 10 -11.61 -8.90 -39.65
CA VAL A 10 -11.52 -9.45 -41.02
C VAL A 10 -12.40 -10.69 -41.16
N CYS A 11 -12.38 -11.58 -40.18
CA CYS A 11 -13.24 -12.77 -40.16
C CYS A 11 -14.73 -12.40 -40.06
N LEU A 12 -15.09 -11.43 -39.22
CA LEU A 12 -16.48 -10.95 -39.06
C LEU A 12 -17.02 -10.32 -40.36
N LYS A 13 -16.18 -9.59 -41.08
CA LYS A 13 -16.52 -9.03 -42.39
C LYS A 13 -16.84 -10.13 -43.42
N GLY A 14 -16.19 -11.29 -43.34
CA GLY A 14 -16.49 -12.45 -44.19
C GLY A 14 -17.82 -13.13 -43.85
N LEU A 15 -18.38 -12.88 -42.66
CA LEU A 15 -19.66 -13.41 -42.18
C LEU A 15 -20.80 -12.39 -42.25
N ASP A 16 -20.56 -11.21 -42.85
CA ASP A 16 -21.51 -10.09 -42.92
C ASP A 16 -21.98 -9.59 -41.53
N VAL A 17 -21.11 -9.75 -40.51
CA VAL A 17 -21.33 -9.32 -39.13
C VAL A 17 -20.62 -7.98 -38.88
N PRO A 18 -21.24 -7.03 -38.15
CA PRO A 18 -20.59 -5.76 -37.81
C PRO A 18 -19.25 -5.96 -37.09
N PRO A 19 -18.23 -5.13 -37.38
CA PRO A 19 -16.93 -5.23 -36.73
C PRO A 19 -17.02 -4.90 -35.24
N VAL A 20 -16.22 -5.57 -34.43
CA VAL A 20 -16.01 -5.23 -33.03
C VAL A 20 -15.21 -3.93 -32.98
N LEU A 21 -15.87 -2.86 -32.53
CA LEU A 21 -15.23 -1.59 -32.24
C LEU A 21 -14.54 -1.68 -30.87
N ARG A 22 -13.36 -1.07 -30.75
CA ARG A 22 -12.75 -0.87 -29.44
C ARG A 22 -13.67 0.02 -28.60
N VAL A 23 -14.07 -0.48 -27.44
CA VAL A 23 -14.83 0.31 -26.47
C VAL A 23 -13.87 1.28 -25.81
N GLU A 24 -13.96 2.57 -26.13
CA GLU A 24 -13.26 3.60 -25.38
C GLU A 24 -13.91 3.74 -24.01
N HIS A 25 -13.15 3.45 -22.96
CA HIS A 25 -13.63 3.54 -21.58
C HIS A 25 -13.47 4.98 -21.10
N ASP A 26 -14.55 5.75 -21.14
CA ASP A 26 -14.57 7.14 -20.66
C ASP A 26 -14.81 7.17 -19.15
N ILE A 27 -13.76 7.48 -18.38
CA ILE A 27 -13.76 7.52 -16.91
C ILE A 27 -14.89 8.43 -16.38
N THR A 28 -15.22 9.51 -17.09
CA THR A 28 -16.25 10.48 -16.67
C THR A 28 -17.67 9.92 -16.74
N LYS A 29 -17.89 8.85 -17.51
CA LYS A 29 -19.18 8.18 -17.68
C LYS A 29 -19.32 6.91 -16.85
N ILE A 30 -18.26 6.49 -16.16
CA ILE A 30 -18.29 5.31 -15.28
C ILE A 30 -19.04 5.63 -13.98
N ASN A 31 -19.50 4.61 -13.25
CA ASN A 31 -20.09 4.77 -11.92
C ASN A 31 -19.19 5.54 -10.94
N SER A 32 -19.80 6.23 -9.97
CA SER A 32 -19.12 7.09 -9.00
C SER A 32 -18.06 6.34 -8.18
N PHE A 33 -18.33 5.09 -7.79
CA PHE A 33 -17.39 4.24 -7.05
C PHE A 33 -16.06 4.07 -7.81
N LEU A 34 -16.13 3.76 -9.10
CA LEU A 34 -14.94 3.56 -9.91
C LEU A 34 -14.21 4.88 -10.17
N GLN A 35 -14.94 5.99 -10.37
CA GLN A 35 -14.32 7.31 -10.49
C GLN A 35 -13.50 7.66 -9.25
N GLU A 36 -14.07 7.45 -8.06
CA GLU A 36 -13.38 7.67 -6.80
C GLU A 36 -12.17 6.74 -6.64
N ALA A 37 -12.34 5.45 -6.94
CA ALA A 37 -11.24 4.47 -6.91
C ALA A 37 -10.08 4.87 -7.84
N TYR A 38 -10.36 5.31 -9.07
CA TYR A 38 -9.33 5.81 -10.00
C TYR A 38 -8.64 7.05 -9.46
N SER A 39 -9.39 7.97 -8.86
CA SER A 39 -8.83 9.19 -8.27
C SER A 39 -7.90 8.89 -7.09
N ILE A 40 -8.25 7.92 -6.25
CA ILE A 40 -7.43 7.45 -5.13
C ILE A 40 -6.17 6.79 -5.67
N ASN A 41 -6.29 5.90 -6.66
CA ASN A 41 -5.16 5.21 -7.27
C ASN A 41 -4.16 6.19 -7.91
N ALA A 42 -4.65 7.22 -8.60
CA ALA A 42 -3.81 8.27 -9.18
C ALA A 42 -3.01 8.99 -8.09
N ARG A 43 -3.67 9.41 -7.00
CA ARG A 43 -3.01 10.08 -5.86
C ARG A 43 -1.97 9.19 -5.17
N ILE A 44 -2.25 7.89 -4.98
CA ILE A 44 -1.27 6.93 -4.42
C ILE A 44 -0.06 6.80 -5.35
N SER A 45 -0.31 6.70 -6.66
CA SER A 45 0.73 6.58 -7.67
C SER A 45 1.62 7.83 -7.73
N ASP A 46 1.02 9.01 -7.65
CA ASP A 46 1.73 10.29 -7.62
C ASP A 46 2.60 10.41 -6.36
N LEU A 47 2.05 10.10 -5.18
CA LEU A 47 2.80 10.08 -3.93
C LEU A 47 3.99 9.12 -4.01
N THR A 48 3.77 7.90 -4.50
CA THR A 48 4.82 6.87 -4.61
C THR A 48 5.92 7.33 -5.57
N ARG A 49 5.54 7.96 -6.70
CA ARG A 49 6.48 8.51 -7.67
C ARG A 49 7.30 9.65 -7.07
N GLU A 50 6.65 10.56 -6.35
CA GLU A 50 7.30 11.69 -5.67
C GLU A 50 8.32 11.18 -4.65
N LEU A 51 7.91 10.29 -3.73
CA LEU A 51 8.78 9.69 -2.72
C LEU A 51 10.00 9.00 -3.33
N ARG A 52 9.80 8.22 -4.41
CA ARG A 52 10.91 7.57 -5.12
C ARG A 52 11.85 8.57 -5.78
N SER A 53 11.33 9.67 -6.31
CA SER A 53 12.14 10.69 -6.97
C SER A 53 13.01 11.49 -5.99
N ILE A 54 12.49 11.75 -4.78
CA ILE A 54 13.21 12.52 -3.75
C ILE A 54 14.08 11.63 -2.85
N ARG A 55 13.92 10.30 -2.89
CA ARG A 55 14.64 9.33 -2.05
C ARG A 55 16.13 9.61 -1.96
N THR A 56 16.81 9.80 -3.09
CA THR A 56 18.26 10.01 -3.11
C THR A 56 18.66 11.31 -2.42
N ALA A 57 17.95 12.40 -2.68
CA ALA A 57 18.20 13.72 -2.08
C ALA A 57 17.85 13.75 -0.59
N TYR A 58 16.82 13.00 -0.19
CA TYR A 58 16.32 12.88 1.19
C TYR A 58 17.30 12.10 2.07
N VAL A 59 17.77 10.96 1.56
CA VAL A 59 18.64 10.07 2.30
C VAL A 59 20.08 10.64 2.39
N SER A 60 20.52 11.43 1.41
CA SER A 60 21.88 11.97 1.35
C SER A 60 22.24 12.85 2.56
N THR A 61 23.31 12.51 3.29
CA THR A 61 23.89 13.33 4.36
C THR A 61 25.16 14.07 3.91
N ALA A 62 25.49 14.01 2.61
CA ALA A 62 26.70 14.61 2.08
C ALA A 62 26.67 16.14 2.24
N PRO A 63 27.75 16.77 2.72
CA PRO A 63 27.86 18.23 2.68
C PRO A 63 27.75 18.69 1.22
N PRO A 64 27.11 19.84 0.95
CA PRO A 64 27.00 20.34 -0.42
C PRO A 64 28.40 20.49 -1.00
N ALA A 65 28.67 19.78 -2.10
CA ALA A 65 29.96 19.87 -2.76
C ALA A 65 30.20 21.35 -3.14
N ARG A 66 31.31 21.93 -2.67
CA ARG A 66 31.82 23.23 -3.17
C ARG A 66 32.34 23.04 -4.60
N ARG A 67 31.47 22.67 -5.54
CA ARG A 67 31.80 22.59 -6.96
C ARG A 67 31.17 23.78 -7.66
N ARG A 68 32.01 24.57 -8.34
CA ARG A 68 31.62 25.71 -9.17
C ARG A 68 30.42 25.32 -10.04
N GLN A 69 29.35 26.10 -9.91
CA GLN A 69 28.06 25.91 -10.58
C GLN A 69 28.28 25.78 -12.09
N ALA A 70 27.90 24.62 -12.65
CA ALA A 70 27.57 24.51 -14.06
C ALA A 70 26.11 24.95 -14.21
N PRO A 71 25.76 25.83 -15.16
CA PRO A 71 24.46 26.53 -15.19
C PRO A 71 23.26 25.65 -15.58
N ASN A 72 23.44 24.33 -15.72
CA ASN A 72 22.41 23.42 -16.26
C ASN A 72 22.23 22.10 -15.49
N ALA A 73 22.78 21.97 -14.27
CA ALA A 73 22.52 20.80 -13.44
C ALA A 73 21.19 20.97 -12.69
N SER A 74 20.21 20.13 -13.01
CA SER A 74 18.89 20.09 -12.37
C SER A 74 18.98 20.12 -10.83
N ASN A 75 18.08 20.89 -10.20
CA ASN A 75 17.96 21.07 -8.74
C ASN A 75 17.83 19.76 -7.91
N THR A 76 17.65 18.61 -8.55
CA THR A 76 17.58 17.28 -7.93
C THR A 76 18.90 16.80 -7.29
N ALA A 77 20.02 17.44 -7.60
CA ALA A 77 21.34 17.06 -7.08
C ALA A 77 21.67 17.63 -5.69
N ARG A 78 20.83 18.54 -5.16
CA ARG A 78 21.07 19.16 -3.84
C ARG A 78 20.51 18.26 -2.72
N PRO A 79 21.32 17.91 -1.70
CA PRO A 79 20.80 17.25 -0.50
C PRO A 79 19.73 18.11 0.18
N LEU A 80 18.62 17.50 0.58
CA LEU A 80 17.55 18.19 1.30
C LEU A 80 18.04 18.62 2.68
N THR A 81 17.65 19.81 3.12
CA THR A 81 17.92 20.30 4.49
C THR A 81 17.01 19.59 5.50
N ASN A 82 17.40 19.58 6.78
CA ASN A 82 16.57 18.99 7.85
C ASN A 82 15.12 19.50 7.88
N PRO A 83 14.83 20.82 7.82
CA PRO A 83 13.45 21.30 7.81
C PRO A 83 12.68 20.90 6.54
N GLU A 84 13.35 20.83 5.37
CA GLU A 84 12.71 20.35 4.14
C GLU A 84 12.31 18.87 4.25
N ARG A 85 13.16 18.04 4.87
CA ARG A 85 12.86 16.61 5.11
C ARG A 85 11.68 16.45 6.06
N GLU A 86 11.63 17.22 7.15
CA GLU A 86 10.54 17.16 8.11
C GLU A 86 9.21 17.63 7.48
N ALA A 87 9.23 18.65 6.63
CA ALA A 87 8.06 19.07 5.87
C ALA A 87 7.56 17.97 4.91
N ILE A 88 8.48 17.31 4.20
CA ILE A 88 8.17 16.17 3.31
C ILE A 88 7.54 15.02 4.11
N ASP A 89 8.09 14.68 5.27
CA ASP A 89 7.56 13.62 6.12
C ASP A 89 6.15 13.96 6.61
N ALA A 90 5.94 15.19 7.11
CA ALA A 90 4.65 15.64 7.59
C ALA A 90 3.59 15.63 6.48
N GLN A 91 3.93 16.14 5.29
CA GLN A 91 3.05 16.12 4.12
C GLN A 91 2.74 14.70 3.67
N SER A 92 3.74 13.83 3.56
CA SER A 92 3.58 12.43 3.13
C SER A 92 2.69 11.65 4.11
N LYS A 93 2.91 11.83 5.43
CA LYS A 93 2.05 11.26 6.47
C LYS A 93 0.61 11.72 6.36
N GLN A 94 0.41 13.02 6.17
CA GLN A 94 -0.93 13.58 6.02
C GLN A 94 -1.62 12.98 4.79
N LEU A 95 -0.93 12.86 3.67
CA LEU A 95 -1.46 12.24 2.46
C LEU A 95 -1.79 10.76 2.66
N LEU A 96 -0.91 9.99 3.31
CA LEU A 96 -1.19 8.58 3.63
C LEU A 96 -2.45 8.42 4.50
N ARG A 97 -2.62 9.25 5.53
CA ARG A 97 -3.81 9.24 6.39
C ARG A 97 -5.07 9.64 5.61
N GLN A 98 -4.99 10.67 4.78
CA GLN A 98 -6.10 11.08 3.92
C GLN A 98 -6.50 9.99 2.92
N LEU A 99 -5.53 9.32 2.30
CA LEU A 99 -5.77 8.23 1.38
C LEU A 99 -6.36 7.00 2.10
N ASN A 100 -5.88 6.68 3.29
CA ASN A 100 -6.46 5.62 4.13
C ASN A 100 -7.93 5.92 4.47
N ALA A 101 -8.21 7.16 4.89
CA ALA A 101 -9.57 7.60 5.18
C ALA A 101 -10.48 7.55 3.93
N ALA A 102 -9.97 7.95 2.76
CA ALA A 102 -10.71 7.88 1.51
C ALA A 102 -11.04 6.42 1.13
N ILE A 103 -10.07 5.50 1.25
CA ILE A 103 -10.31 4.07 1.00
C ILE A 103 -11.32 3.49 2.00
N THR A 104 -11.22 3.88 3.27
CA THR A 104 -12.15 3.43 4.32
C THR A 104 -13.57 3.93 4.05
N ASN A 105 -13.73 5.18 3.62
CA ASN A 105 -15.02 5.73 3.21
C ASN A 105 -15.58 4.97 2.00
N LEU A 106 -14.76 4.75 0.96
CA LEU A 106 -15.15 3.99 -0.23
C LEU A 106 -15.64 2.57 0.14
N LYS A 107 -14.99 1.92 1.11
CA LYS A 107 -15.42 0.64 1.67
C LYS A 107 -16.77 0.74 2.39
N GLN A 108 -16.93 1.71 3.29
CA GLN A 108 -18.18 1.93 4.03
C GLN A 108 -19.37 2.20 3.08
N VAL A 109 -19.16 2.96 2.00
CA VAL A 109 -20.18 3.21 0.99
C VAL A 109 -20.60 1.92 0.29
N GLU A 110 -19.66 1.03 -0.04
CA GLU A 110 -19.98 -0.27 -0.64
C GLU A 110 -20.69 -1.21 0.36
N ASP A 111 -20.28 -1.21 1.63
CA ASP A 111 -20.94 -1.99 2.68
C ASP A 111 -22.39 -1.55 2.87
N VAL A 112 -22.65 -0.24 2.92
CA VAL A 112 -24.01 0.32 2.98
C VAL A 112 -24.81 -0.06 1.74
N ARG A 113 -24.21 0.00 0.54
CA ARG A 113 -24.88 -0.44 -0.69
C ARG A 113 -25.28 -1.91 -0.64
N LYS A 114 -24.37 -2.78 -0.19
CA LYS A 114 -24.60 -4.23 -0.04
C LYS A 114 -25.74 -4.49 0.95
N GLN A 115 -25.68 -3.92 2.15
CA GLN A 115 -26.73 -4.05 3.17
C GLN A 115 -28.09 -3.50 2.70
N THR A 116 -28.08 -2.36 2.01
CA THR A 116 -29.31 -1.78 1.44
C THR A 116 -29.90 -2.70 0.37
N ALA A 117 -29.08 -3.27 -0.51
CA ALA A 117 -29.54 -4.20 -1.52
C ALA A 117 -30.15 -5.48 -0.90
N ASP A 118 -29.53 -6.01 0.17
CA ASP A 118 -30.00 -7.21 0.86
C ASP A 118 -31.31 -6.96 1.62
N SER A 119 -31.41 -5.84 2.35
CA SER A 119 -32.65 -5.43 3.03
C SER A 119 -33.78 -5.14 2.06
N VAL A 120 -33.50 -4.51 0.91
CA VAL A 120 -34.49 -4.31 -0.15
C VAL A 120 -34.95 -5.66 -0.72
N ALA A 121 -34.04 -6.60 -0.98
CA ALA A 121 -34.40 -7.94 -1.43
C ALA A 121 -35.29 -8.68 -0.41
N LEU A 122 -34.94 -8.62 0.88
CA LEU A 122 -35.74 -9.19 1.96
C LEU A 122 -37.12 -8.55 2.06
N SER A 123 -37.22 -7.22 1.96
CA SER A 123 -38.49 -6.50 2.02
C SER A 123 -39.40 -6.81 0.81
N LYS A 124 -38.82 -6.95 -0.39
CA LYS A 124 -39.54 -7.40 -1.59
C LYS A 124 -40.09 -8.81 -1.39
N ARG A 125 -39.32 -9.70 -0.76
CA ARG A 125 -39.77 -11.05 -0.39
C ARG A 125 -40.90 -11.02 0.65
N ALA A 126 -40.82 -10.13 1.63
CA ALA A 126 -41.79 -10.02 2.72
C ALA A 126 -43.13 -9.40 2.29
N LYS A 127 -43.17 -8.54 1.27
CA LYS A 127 -44.41 -7.91 0.73
C LYS A 127 -45.30 -8.88 -0.08
N GLY A 128 -45.14 -10.20 0.10
CA GLY A 128 -45.78 -11.24 -0.68
C GLY A 128 -47.26 -11.46 -0.37
N GLY A 129 -48.13 -10.69 -1.03
CA GLY A 129 -49.56 -11.04 -1.18
C GLY A 129 -49.76 -12.09 -2.28
N LEU A 130 -49.92 -11.65 -3.53
CA LEU A 130 -50.16 -12.52 -4.69
C LEU A 130 -48.90 -13.26 -5.19
N GLY A 131 -47.70 -12.71 -4.96
CA GLY A 131 -46.43 -13.34 -5.36
C GLY A 131 -46.07 -14.58 -4.53
N ALA A 132 -46.53 -14.66 -3.28
CA ALA A 132 -46.34 -15.83 -2.43
C ALA A 132 -47.25 -17.00 -2.88
N LEU A 133 -48.48 -16.70 -3.31
CA LEU A 133 -49.41 -17.69 -3.88
C LEU A 133 -48.92 -18.22 -5.23
N GLY A 134 -48.35 -17.37 -6.08
CA GLY A 134 -47.72 -17.79 -7.34
C GLY A 134 -46.50 -18.72 -7.14
N ARG A 135 -45.67 -18.46 -6.12
CA ARG A 135 -44.50 -19.30 -5.78
C ARG A 135 -44.90 -20.67 -5.21
N TRP A 136 -45.96 -20.70 -4.40
CA TRP A 136 -46.55 -21.95 -3.91
C TRP A 136 -47.18 -22.77 -5.05
N ALA A 137 -47.93 -22.13 -5.95
CA ALA A 137 -48.59 -22.78 -7.09
C ALA A 137 -47.59 -23.35 -8.12
N ALA A 138 -46.39 -22.78 -8.22
CA ALA A 138 -45.29 -23.30 -9.04
C ALA A 138 -44.57 -24.52 -8.42
N GLY A 139 -45.02 -25.02 -7.27
CA GLY A 139 -44.44 -26.18 -6.59
C GLY A 139 -43.23 -25.86 -5.70
N GLY A 140 -42.96 -24.58 -5.42
CA GLY A 140 -41.89 -24.13 -4.54
C GLY A 140 -42.33 -23.87 -3.10
N ALA A 141 -41.39 -23.91 -2.15
CA ALA A 141 -41.64 -23.43 -0.79
C ALA A 141 -41.94 -21.92 -0.80
N VAL A 142 -42.76 -21.44 0.15
CA VAL A 142 -43.11 -20.00 0.29
C VAL A 142 -41.87 -19.11 0.45
N THR A 143 -40.73 -19.70 0.86
CA THR A 143 -39.43 -19.06 1.03
C THR A 143 -38.45 -19.24 -0.14
N ALA A 144 -38.76 -20.10 -1.13
CA ALA A 144 -37.86 -20.42 -2.25
C ALA A 144 -37.68 -19.20 -3.16
N LYS A 145 -36.44 -18.74 -3.35
CA LYS A 145 -36.11 -17.57 -4.19
C LYS A 145 -36.66 -17.78 -5.60
N SER A 146 -37.17 -16.71 -6.22
CA SER A 146 -37.53 -16.83 -7.64
C SER A 146 -36.25 -16.93 -8.48
N PRO A 147 -36.27 -17.61 -9.64
CA PRO A 147 -35.10 -17.70 -10.50
C PRO A 147 -34.57 -16.32 -10.95
N ASP A 148 -35.46 -15.36 -11.20
CA ASP A 148 -35.06 -13.98 -11.50
C ASP A 148 -34.39 -13.30 -10.28
N GLU A 149 -34.86 -13.56 -9.06
CA GLU A 149 -34.26 -13.03 -7.83
C GLU A 149 -32.86 -13.62 -7.58
N GLU A 150 -32.64 -14.90 -7.94
CA GLU A 150 -31.34 -15.56 -7.86
C GLU A 150 -30.34 -15.00 -8.87
N LEU A 151 -30.78 -14.73 -10.11
CA LEU A 151 -29.94 -14.08 -11.13
C LEU A 151 -29.54 -12.67 -10.71
N ASP A 152 -30.49 -11.88 -10.20
CA ASP A 152 -30.22 -10.54 -9.68
C ASP A 152 -29.29 -10.57 -8.46
N GLU A 153 -29.42 -11.56 -7.58
CA GLU A 153 -28.53 -11.75 -6.43
C GLU A 153 -27.11 -12.11 -6.87
N ALA A 154 -26.97 -13.01 -7.84
CA ALA A 154 -25.67 -13.37 -8.37
C ALA A 154 -24.98 -12.18 -9.04
N GLY A 155 -25.69 -11.41 -9.85
CA GLY A 155 -25.16 -10.17 -10.44
C GLY A 155 -24.73 -9.15 -9.38
N ARG A 156 -25.46 -9.04 -8.27
CA ARG A 156 -25.05 -8.19 -7.14
C ARG A 156 -23.80 -8.72 -6.44
N LYS A 157 -23.68 -10.03 -6.25
CA LYS A 157 -22.51 -10.68 -5.63
C LYS A 157 -21.25 -10.53 -6.49
N THR A 158 -21.36 -10.67 -7.81
CA THR A 158 -20.21 -10.48 -8.70
C THR A 158 -19.72 -9.03 -8.68
N VAL A 159 -20.63 -8.05 -8.71
CA VAL A 159 -20.26 -6.63 -8.57
C VAL A 159 -19.61 -6.36 -7.21
N ALA A 160 -20.15 -6.93 -6.12
CA ALA A 160 -19.56 -6.78 -4.79
C ALA A 160 -18.13 -7.36 -4.73
N ALA A 161 -17.92 -8.57 -5.27
CA ALA A 161 -16.59 -9.19 -5.32
C ALA A 161 -15.58 -8.35 -6.12
N VAL A 162 -15.99 -7.79 -7.26
CA VAL A 162 -15.13 -6.89 -8.05
C VAL A 162 -14.80 -5.63 -7.28
N ARG A 163 -15.79 -4.99 -6.64
CA ARG A 163 -15.54 -3.75 -5.87
C ARG A 163 -14.65 -4.00 -4.66
N GLU A 164 -14.82 -5.12 -3.99
CA GLU A 164 -13.98 -5.48 -2.85
C GLU A 164 -12.55 -5.79 -3.26
N SER A 165 -12.34 -6.49 -4.38
CA SER A 165 -10.99 -6.69 -4.93
C SER A 165 -10.30 -5.38 -5.34
N ILE A 166 -11.06 -4.39 -5.83
CA ILE A 166 -10.54 -3.03 -6.09
C ILE A 166 -10.11 -2.36 -4.78
N ILE A 167 -10.92 -2.43 -3.72
CA ILE A 167 -10.57 -1.86 -2.41
C ILE A 167 -9.29 -2.52 -1.86
N LEU A 168 -9.18 -3.85 -1.93
CA LEU A 168 -7.98 -4.58 -1.54
C LEU A 168 -6.76 -4.11 -2.33
N PHE A 169 -6.90 -3.98 -3.67
CA PHE A 169 -5.83 -3.49 -4.53
C PHE A 169 -5.37 -2.07 -4.12
N LEU A 170 -6.29 -1.16 -3.83
CA LEU A 170 -5.96 0.20 -3.36
C LEU A 170 -5.23 0.18 -2.02
N GLN A 171 -5.65 -0.68 -1.09
CA GLN A 171 -4.99 -0.84 0.21
C GLN A 171 -3.58 -1.40 0.05
N GLN A 172 -3.38 -2.39 -0.81
CA GLN A 172 -2.05 -2.93 -1.13
C GLN A 172 -1.15 -1.86 -1.75
N LYS A 173 -1.69 -1.01 -2.64
CA LYS A 173 -0.93 0.10 -3.21
C LYS A 173 -0.58 1.17 -2.17
N LEU A 174 -1.47 1.46 -1.24
CA LEU A 174 -1.20 2.37 -0.13
C LEU A 174 -0.15 1.79 0.84
N GLU A 175 -0.20 0.48 1.09
CA GLU A 175 0.83 -0.25 1.85
C GLU A 175 2.21 -0.10 1.22
N GLU A 176 2.31 -0.35 -0.09
CA GLU A 176 3.57 -0.20 -0.84
C GLU A 176 4.13 1.22 -0.72
N ALA A 177 3.26 2.24 -0.81
CA ALA A 177 3.65 3.64 -0.66
C ALA A 177 4.14 3.95 0.76
N GLY A 178 3.41 3.46 1.78
CA GLY A 178 3.80 3.59 3.18
C GLY A 178 5.12 2.92 3.49
N ARG A 179 5.38 1.75 2.90
CA ARG A 179 6.64 1.02 3.03
C ARG A 179 7.83 1.81 2.46
N VAL A 180 7.65 2.44 1.28
CA VAL A 180 8.70 3.30 0.70
C VAL A 180 9.03 4.47 1.63
N GLN A 181 8.02 5.09 2.24
CA GLN A 181 8.24 6.16 3.22
C GLN A 181 8.98 5.67 4.46
N SER A 182 8.56 4.54 5.05
CA SER A 182 9.20 3.96 6.24
C SER A 182 10.68 3.65 5.97
N GLU A 183 10.98 3.00 4.85
CA GLU A 183 12.36 2.66 4.46
C GLU A 183 13.24 3.92 4.36
N MET A 184 12.71 5.01 3.80
CA MET A 184 13.43 6.28 3.72
C MET A 184 13.75 6.86 5.10
N MET A 185 12.77 6.84 6.00
CA MET A 185 12.91 7.36 7.36
C MET A 185 13.82 6.51 8.23
N GLU A 186 13.76 5.18 8.12
CA GLU A 186 14.66 4.25 8.81
C GLU A 186 16.12 4.49 8.40
N VAL A 187 16.37 4.65 7.10
CA VAL A 187 17.72 4.99 6.62
C VAL A 187 18.18 6.34 7.16
N ARG A 188 17.27 7.32 7.28
CA ARG A 188 17.61 8.63 7.87
C ARG A 188 17.96 8.49 9.35
N LEU A 189 17.11 7.82 10.13
CA LEU A 189 17.32 7.59 11.56
C LEU A 189 18.65 6.88 11.80
N ASN A 190 18.93 5.80 11.05
CA ASN A 190 20.20 5.08 11.17
C ASN A 190 21.40 5.99 10.90
N ARG A 191 21.32 6.87 9.88
CA ARG A 191 22.38 7.83 9.57
C ARG A 191 22.53 8.92 10.62
N GLU A 192 21.43 9.38 11.22
CA GLU A 192 21.46 10.35 12.32
C GLU A 192 22.08 9.75 13.58
N VAL A 193 21.74 8.50 13.89
CA VAL A 193 22.33 7.73 15.00
C VAL A 193 23.81 7.42 14.75
N GLU A 194 24.20 7.07 13.52
CA GLU A 194 25.61 6.89 13.15
C GLU A 194 26.37 8.21 13.24
N LYS A 195 25.77 9.31 12.81
CA LYS A 195 26.37 10.65 12.89
C LYS A 195 26.59 11.06 14.34
N SER A 196 25.60 10.88 15.22
CA SER A 196 25.74 11.19 16.65
C SER A 196 26.80 10.34 17.33
N LYS A 197 26.93 9.06 16.96
CA LYS A 197 28.06 8.22 17.39
C LYS A 197 29.40 8.77 16.88
N SER A 198 29.47 9.15 15.60
CA SER A 198 30.71 9.63 14.99
C SER A 198 31.20 10.98 15.54
N THR A 199 30.28 11.89 15.89
CA THR A 199 30.61 13.16 16.54
C THR A 199 31.20 12.92 17.93
N LEU A 200 30.65 11.94 18.69
CA LEU A 200 31.21 11.51 19.97
C LEU A 200 32.62 10.93 19.82
N TYR A 201 32.84 10.04 18.85
CA TYR A 201 34.18 9.48 18.60
C TYR A 201 35.20 10.57 18.19
N LYS A 202 34.77 11.55 17.39
CA LYS A 202 35.65 12.63 16.95
C LYS A 202 35.95 13.62 18.09
N ALA A 203 34.94 13.98 18.88
CA ALA A 203 35.11 14.85 20.04
C ALA A 203 36.02 14.23 21.12
N GLY A 204 35.92 12.91 21.34
CA GLY A 204 36.80 12.19 22.26
C GLY A 204 38.25 12.05 21.75
N GLY A 205 38.47 12.09 20.43
CA GLY A 205 39.80 11.99 19.81
C GLY A 205 40.54 13.32 19.60
N THR A 206 39.87 14.46 19.77
CA THR A 206 40.46 15.80 19.57
C THR A 206 41.01 16.46 20.84
N LEU A 207 40.92 15.82 22.01
CA LEU A 207 41.62 16.30 23.20
C LEU A 207 43.14 16.03 23.06
N PRO A 208 44.01 17.04 23.24
CA PRO A 208 45.45 16.83 23.32
C PRO A 208 45.74 16.02 24.61
N GLY A 209 45.92 14.71 24.47
CA GLY A 209 46.11 13.78 25.60
C GLY A 209 45.10 12.64 25.69
N GLY A 210 44.19 12.49 24.71
CA GLY A 210 43.26 11.36 24.66
C GLY A 210 44.00 10.01 24.65
N ILE A 211 43.92 9.27 25.76
CA ILE A 211 44.43 7.91 25.90
C ILE A 211 43.81 7.06 24.78
N PRO A 212 44.61 6.38 23.94
CA PRO A 212 44.06 5.39 23.03
C PRO A 212 43.47 4.30 23.91
N TYR A 213 42.14 4.21 23.98
CA TYR A 213 41.49 3.07 24.60
C TYR A 213 42.07 1.83 23.93
N ALA A 214 42.75 1.04 24.75
CA ALA A 214 43.33 -0.24 24.39
C ALA A 214 42.22 -1.11 23.82
N ASN A 215 42.37 -1.50 22.55
CA ASN A 215 41.78 -2.72 22.05
C ASN A 215 42.52 -3.87 22.74
N ASP A 216 41.93 -4.38 23.81
CA ASP A 216 42.24 -5.68 24.38
C ASP A 216 40.92 -6.46 24.41
N ASP A 217 40.66 -7.25 23.37
CA ASP A 217 40.66 -8.71 23.49
C ASP A 217 40.28 -9.38 22.15
N GLY A 218 41.05 -10.41 21.75
CA GLY A 218 40.68 -11.32 20.66
C GLY A 218 41.77 -11.59 19.61
N ALA A 219 42.88 -12.23 20.03
CA ALA A 219 43.92 -12.77 19.16
C ALA A 219 43.39 -13.84 18.17
N VAL A 220 43.86 -13.84 16.91
CA VAL A 220 44.35 -15.03 16.16
C VAL A 220 45.16 -14.60 14.90
N ASN A 221 46.44 -15.00 14.92
CA ASN A 221 47.46 -15.21 13.88
C ASN A 221 47.15 -15.00 12.38
N GLY A 222 48.13 -14.39 11.67
CA GLY A 222 48.45 -14.77 10.28
C GLY A 222 49.25 -13.78 9.39
N ILE A 223 50.58 -13.72 9.53
CA ILE A 223 51.63 -13.47 8.50
C ILE A 223 51.72 -12.07 7.81
N PRO A 224 52.96 -11.56 7.51
CA PRO A 224 53.23 -10.14 7.28
C PRO A 224 53.34 -9.77 5.79
N SER A 225 53.04 -8.53 5.41
CA SER A 225 53.64 -7.94 4.20
C SER A 225 53.49 -6.42 4.07
N SER A 226 54.64 -5.80 3.79
CA SER A 226 54.87 -4.61 2.97
C SER A 226 54.25 -3.27 3.38
N SER A 227 55.11 -2.43 3.96
CA SER A 227 55.10 -0.98 3.77
C SER A 227 55.13 -0.60 2.27
N PRO A 228 54.79 0.65 1.94
CA PRO A 228 55.82 1.47 1.33
C PRO A 228 55.98 2.85 1.99
N THR A 229 57.25 3.17 2.27
CA THR A 229 58.00 4.41 1.95
C THR A 229 57.15 5.64 1.58
N SER A 230 57.43 6.88 1.95
CA SER A 230 58.62 7.63 2.39
C SER A 230 58.07 9.03 2.82
N ARG A 231 58.72 9.93 3.57
CA ARG A 231 60.02 10.54 3.32
C ARG A 231 60.30 11.55 4.47
N ASN A 232 61.48 11.44 5.07
CA ASN A 232 62.42 12.55 5.28
C ASN A 232 62.00 13.75 6.14
N ARG A 233 62.47 13.81 7.40
CA ARG A 233 63.09 15.04 7.94
C ARG A 233 64.37 14.68 8.71
N LYS A 234 65.43 15.37 8.31
CA LYS A 234 66.82 15.18 8.71
C LYS A 234 67.05 15.68 10.14
N SER A 235 67.72 14.87 10.95
CA SER A 235 68.35 15.28 12.21
C SER A 235 69.61 16.10 11.94
N ALA A 236 69.70 17.25 12.59
CA ALA A 236 70.94 17.98 12.82
C ALA A 236 70.89 18.57 14.24
N HIS A 237 72.06 18.65 14.88
CA HIS A 237 72.34 19.08 16.27
C HIS A 237 72.00 18.04 17.35
N GLY A 238 72.93 17.44 18.10
CA GLY A 238 74.21 17.97 18.57
C GLY A 238 74.02 18.60 19.96
N LEU A 239 73.86 17.78 21.00
CA LEU A 239 73.87 18.23 22.40
C LEU A 239 75.32 18.33 22.91
N PRO A 240 75.63 19.33 23.76
CA PRO A 240 76.51 19.13 24.88
C PRO A 240 75.71 19.04 26.20
N PRO A 241 76.21 18.29 27.20
CA PRO A 241 75.56 18.16 28.49
C PRO A 241 75.96 19.32 29.39
N ASN A 242 75.00 19.93 30.09
CA ASN A 242 75.33 20.63 31.32
C ASN A 242 74.18 20.49 32.32
N ASP A 243 74.50 19.84 33.43
CA ASP A 243 73.75 19.94 34.69
C ASP A 243 73.61 21.42 35.07
N HIS A 244 72.42 21.83 35.53
CA HIS A 244 72.20 22.65 36.72
C HIS A 244 70.70 23.00 36.85
N ALA A 245 70.20 22.77 38.06
CA ALA A 245 69.13 23.50 38.74
C ALA A 245 67.67 23.32 38.24
N ALA A 246 66.91 22.66 39.10
CA ALA A 246 65.46 22.76 39.31
C ALA A 246 64.76 23.99 38.68
N THR A 247 63.79 23.75 37.80
CA THR A 247 62.54 24.53 37.74
C THR A 247 61.46 23.69 37.03
N ASN A 248 60.36 23.42 37.76
CA ASN A 248 59.01 22.97 37.38
C ASN A 248 58.77 22.11 36.11
N PRO A 249 57.98 21.02 36.22
CA PRO A 249 57.22 20.54 35.07
C PRO A 249 56.16 21.60 34.79
N GLN A 250 56.44 22.53 33.88
CA GLN A 250 55.36 23.34 33.32
C GLN A 250 54.53 22.44 32.44
N ASP A 251 53.43 21.94 33.00
CA ASP A 251 52.22 21.72 32.21
C ASP A 251 52.06 22.95 31.30
N PRO A 252 51.93 22.79 29.97
CA PRO A 252 51.67 23.91 29.10
C PRO A 252 50.33 24.54 29.52
N GLN A 253 50.40 25.57 30.37
CA GLN A 253 49.23 26.30 30.82
C GLN A 253 48.64 26.99 29.59
N LEU A 254 47.44 26.55 29.21
CA LEU A 254 46.65 27.13 28.12
C LEU A 254 46.59 28.65 28.28
N THR A 255 46.84 29.38 27.20
CA THR A 255 46.66 30.84 27.22
C THR A 255 45.19 31.17 27.53
N PRO A 256 44.88 32.27 28.23
CA PRO A 256 43.51 32.62 28.58
C PRO A 256 42.58 32.71 27.36
N ASP A 257 43.10 33.15 26.21
CA ASP A 257 42.37 33.18 24.94
C ASP A 257 42.05 31.77 24.39
N GLN A 258 42.96 30.80 24.56
CA GLN A 258 42.72 29.40 24.19
C GLN A 258 41.69 28.74 25.11
N LEU A 259 41.69 29.09 26.41
CA LEU A 259 40.70 28.59 27.36
C LEU A 259 39.29 29.07 27.00
N GLN A 260 39.14 30.37 26.68
CA GLN A 260 37.87 30.92 26.23
C GLN A 260 37.39 30.29 24.91
N LEU A 261 38.32 30.03 23.98
CA LEU A 261 38.00 29.30 22.75
C LEU A 261 37.50 27.88 23.05
N PHE A 262 38.20 27.12 23.91
CA PHE A 262 37.77 25.78 24.32
C PHE A 262 36.41 25.78 25.03
N GLU A 263 36.15 26.76 25.90
CA GLU A 263 34.84 26.91 26.53
C GLU A 263 33.74 27.17 25.50
N SER A 264 34.01 28.03 24.50
CA SER A 264 33.07 28.31 23.41
C SER A 264 32.84 27.08 22.51
N GLU A 265 33.90 26.35 22.16
CA GLU A 265 33.82 25.13 21.35
C GLU A 265 33.08 24.01 22.08
N ASN A 266 33.30 23.86 23.39
CA ASN A 266 32.57 22.90 24.22
C ASN A 266 31.08 23.25 24.32
N ALA A 267 30.75 24.53 24.50
CA ALA A 267 29.37 24.99 24.53
C ALA A 267 28.65 24.76 23.18
N ASP A 268 29.32 25.02 22.07
CA ASP A 268 28.78 24.77 20.73
C ASP A 268 28.64 23.27 20.43
N LEU A 269 29.59 22.45 20.90
CA LEU A 269 29.52 21.00 20.78
C LEU A 269 28.33 20.43 21.58
N LEU A 270 28.12 20.88 22.82
CA LEU A 270 26.96 20.49 23.64
C LEU A 270 25.64 20.84 22.96
N ARG A 271 25.50 22.06 22.42
CA ARG A 271 24.32 22.48 21.66
C ARG A 271 24.09 21.58 20.45
N GLN A 272 25.13 21.28 19.68
CA GLN A 272 25.02 20.37 18.54
C GLN A 272 24.60 18.96 18.96
N TYR A 273 24.99 18.49 20.15
CA TYR A 273 24.54 17.20 20.68
C TYR A 273 23.08 17.23 21.09
N GLU A 274 22.65 18.26 21.81
CA GLU A 274 21.24 18.44 22.17
C GLU A 274 20.36 18.45 20.91
N ASP A 275 20.73 19.24 19.90
CA ASP A 275 20.02 19.30 18.61
C ASP A 275 19.98 17.95 17.89
N GLN A 276 21.08 17.17 17.92
CA GLN A 276 21.12 15.83 17.31
C GLN A 276 20.24 14.83 18.05
N LEU A 277 20.20 14.88 19.38
CA LEU A 277 19.35 14.01 20.18
C LEU A 277 17.87 14.30 19.94
N ASP A 278 17.50 15.57 19.85
CA ASP A 278 16.12 15.95 19.58
C ASP A 278 15.68 15.55 18.17
N GLN A 279 16.58 15.64 17.17
CA GLN A 279 16.31 15.12 15.82
C GLN A 279 16.06 13.61 15.82
N VAL A 280 16.90 12.83 16.51
CA VAL A 280 16.75 11.37 16.63
C VAL A 280 15.44 11.01 17.32
N ARG A 281 15.11 11.68 18.44
CA ARG A 281 13.84 11.46 19.16
C ARG A 281 12.62 11.76 18.30
N GLN A 282 12.66 12.86 17.55
CA GLN A 282 11.59 13.26 16.65
C GLN A 282 11.44 12.25 15.50
N ALA A 283 12.56 11.79 14.92
CA ALA A 283 12.57 10.77 13.88
C ALA A 283 12.01 9.43 14.39
N GLU A 284 12.40 9.00 15.59
CA GLU A 284 11.91 7.78 16.24
C GLU A 284 10.39 7.83 16.47
N LYS A 285 9.89 8.91 17.08
CA LYS A 285 8.45 9.14 17.25
C LYS A 285 7.71 9.10 15.92
N SER A 286 8.31 9.70 14.88
CA SER A 286 7.72 9.77 13.55
C SER A 286 7.62 8.39 12.90
N ILE A 287 8.62 7.53 13.08
CA ILE A 287 8.62 6.14 12.60
C ILE A 287 7.59 5.30 13.36
N LEU A 288 7.53 5.40 14.70
CA LEU A 288 6.56 4.64 15.51
C LEU A 288 5.11 4.89 15.06
N ASP A 289 4.75 6.15 14.81
CA ASP A 289 3.44 6.56 14.28
C ASP A 289 3.14 5.94 12.89
N ILE A 290 4.14 5.87 12.01
CA ILE A 290 3.97 5.20 10.71
C ILE A 290 3.85 3.69 10.88
N SER A 291 4.62 3.09 11.78
CA SER A 291 4.56 1.66 12.08
C SER A 291 3.19 1.27 12.64
N GLU A 292 2.57 2.11 13.48
CA GLU A 292 1.20 1.92 13.94
C GLU A 292 0.22 1.93 12.76
N LEU A 293 0.29 2.95 11.90
CA LEU A 293 -0.55 3.03 10.70
C LEU A 293 -0.35 1.81 9.79
N HIS A 294 0.89 1.40 9.56
CA HIS A 294 1.22 0.25 8.71
C HIS A 294 0.71 -1.06 9.29
N SER A 295 0.87 -1.26 10.60
CA SER A 295 0.34 -2.43 11.31
C SER A 295 -1.19 -2.53 11.17
N THR A 296 -1.91 -1.41 11.37
CA THR A 296 -3.37 -1.38 11.23
C THR A 296 -3.79 -1.68 9.79
N LEU A 297 -3.08 -1.14 8.81
CA LEU A 297 -3.36 -1.38 7.39
C LEU A 297 -3.08 -2.83 7.00
N HIS A 298 -2.00 -3.43 7.52
CA HIS A 298 -1.65 -4.81 7.24
C HIS A 298 -2.65 -5.80 7.85
N ALA A 299 -3.08 -5.57 9.09
CA ALA A 299 -4.16 -6.35 9.72
C ALA A 299 -5.46 -6.27 8.91
N ASN A 300 -5.84 -5.07 8.45
CA ASN A 300 -7.03 -4.88 7.61
C ASN A 300 -6.93 -5.57 6.25
N LEU A 301 -5.74 -5.60 5.65
CA LEU A 301 -5.48 -6.32 4.40
C LEU A 301 -5.65 -7.83 4.57
N GLN A 302 -5.13 -8.40 5.66
CA GLN A 302 -5.25 -9.83 5.93
C GLN A 302 -6.72 -10.23 6.10
N GLN A 303 -7.47 -9.48 6.91
CA GLN A 303 -8.91 -9.72 7.09
C GLN A 303 -9.69 -9.62 5.77
N GLN A 304 -9.34 -8.66 4.90
CA GLN A 304 -10.01 -8.50 3.61
C GLN A 304 -9.64 -9.58 2.59
N SER A 305 -8.40 -10.08 2.61
CA SER A 305 -7.99 -11.20 1.75
C SER A 305 -8.85 -12.43 2.01
N GLU A 306 -9.04 -12.78 3.29
CA GLU A 306 -9.85 -13.94 3.69
C GLU A 306 -11.32 -13.79 3.24
N HIS A 307 -11.90 -12.59 3.40
CA HIS A 307 -13.29 -12.35 2.99
C HIS A 307 -13.46 -12.34 1.45
N ILE A 308 -12.47 -11.85 0.70
CA ILE A 308 -12.49 -11.92 -0.77
C ILE A 308 -12.40 -13.37 -1.26
N GLU A 309 -11.55 -14.20 -0.65
CA GLU A 309 -11.48 -15.63 -0.98
C GLU A 309 -12.83 -16.32 -0.78
N GLN A 310 -13.53 -16.00 0.32
CA GLN A 310 -14.89 -16.47 0.56
C GLN A 310 -15.87 -15.99 -0.52
N LEU A 311 -15.87 -14.69 -0.86
CA LEU A 311 -16.74 -14.16 -1.90
C LEU A 311 -16.48 -14.76 -3.28
N VAL A 312 -15.21 -15.03 -3.61
CA VAL A 312 -14.82 -15.68 -4.86
C VAL A 312 -15.36 -17.11 -4.87
N MET A 313 -15.17 -17.88 -3.80
CA MET A 313 -15.72 -19.23 -3.67
C MET A 313 -17.26 -19.22 -3.80
N ASP A 314 -17.92 -18.31 -3.10
CA ASP A 314 -19.37 -18.12 -3.18
C ASP A 314 -19.84 -17.76 -4.59
N SER A 315 -19.06 -16.96 -5.32
CA SER A 315 -19.36 -16.61 -6.71
C SER A 315 -19.28 -17.84 -7.62
N TYR A 316 -18.27 -18.70 -7.46
CA TYR A 316 -18.15 -19.95 -8.21
C TYR A 316 -19.35 -20.87 -7.94
N LEU A 317 -19.67 -21.12 -6.68
CA LEU A 317 -20.82 -21.94 -6.29
C LEU A 317 -22.13 -21.35 -6.81
N THR A 318 -22.30 -20.03 -6.73
CA THR A 318 -23.51 -19.36 -7.23
C THR A 318 -23.64 -19.49 -8.75
N THR A 319 -22.55 -19.29 -9.50
CA THR A 319 -22.58 -19.44 -10.97
C THR A 319 -22.87 -20.87 -11.41
N GLU A 320 -22.33 -21.88 -10.71
CA GLU A 320 -22.63 -23.28 -10.98
C GLU A 320 -24.10 -23.61 -10.70
N ASN A 321 -24.63 -23.15 -9.56
CA ASN A 321 -26.02 -23.35 -9.18
C ASN A 321 -27.00 -22.69 -10.16
N LEU A 322 -26.70 -21.47 -10.61
CA LEU A 322 -27.49 -20.80 -11.65
C LEU A 322 -27.44 -21.55 -12.99
N GLY A 323 -26.27 -22.08 -13.38
CA GLY A 323 -26.13 -22.87 -14.59
C GLY A 323 -27.00 -24.13 -14.57
N LYS A 324 -27.00 -24.84 -13.44
CA LYS A 324 -27.88 -26.00 -13.20
C LYS A 324 -29.36 -25.58 -13.19
N GLY A 325 -29.71 -24.53 -12.46
CA GLY A 325 -31.07 -23.99 -12.38
C GLY A 325 -31.63 -23.57 -13.74
N ASN A 326 -30.85 -22.87 -14.57
CA ASN A 326 -31.28 -22.50 -15.92
C ASN A 326 -31.51 -23.72 -16.82
N ARG A 327 -30.68 -24.77 -16.68
CA ARG A 327 -30.87 -26.05 -17.38
C ARG A 327 -32.13 -26.76 -16.93
N GLU A 328 -32.43 -26.73 -15.64
CA GLU A 328 -33.66 -27.29 -15.07
C GLU A 328 -34.89 -26.51 -15.52
N LEU A 329 -34.84 -25.17 -15.56
CA LEU A 329 -35.92 -24.33 -16.11
C LEU A 329 -36.18 -24.63 -17.58
N LYS A 330 -35.13 -24.79 -18.39
CA LYS A 330 -35.29 -25.18 -19.79
C LYS A 330 -35.93 -26.57 -19.91
N THR A 331 -35.45 -27.54 -19.13
CA THR A 331 -36.01 -28.90 -19.09
C THR A 331 -37.46 -28.91 -18.60
N ALA A 332 -37.81 -28.05 -17.64
CA ALA A 332 -39.18 -27.88 -17.14
C ALA A 332 -40.09 -27.20 -18.16
N SER A 333 -39.57 -26.24 -18.93
CA SER A 333 -40.32 -25.58 -20.02
C SER A 333 -40.60 -26.53 -21.20
N GLU A 334 -39.73 -27.50 -21.44
CA GLU A 334 -39.90 -28.53 -22.49
C GLU A 334 -40.90 -29.62 -22.06
N ARG A 335 -41.14 -29.81 -20.76
CA ARG A 335 -42.17 -30.72 -20.26
C ARG A 335 -43.55 -30.10 -20.49
N LYS A 336 -44.37 -30.73 -21.34
CA LYS A 336 -45.78 -30.37 -21.52
C LYS A 336 -46.47 -30.29 -20.15
N SER A 337 -47.13 -29.17 -19.87
CA SER A 337 -47.73 -28.88 -18.57
C SER A 337 -48.68 -30.01 -18.17
N THR A 338 -48.37 -30.68 -17.05
CA THR A 338 -49.25 -31.67 -16.44
C THR A 338 -50.63 -31.07 -16.13
N ALA A 339 -50.68 -29.77 -15.80
CA ALA A 339 -51.94 -29.05 -15.62
C ALA A 339 -52.75 -28.92 -16.92
N GLN A 340 -52.10 -28.69 -18.07
CA GLN A 340 -52.79 -28.72 -19.37
C GLN A 340 -53.30 -30.13 -19.69
N ALA A 341 -52.52 -31.17 -19.42
CA ALA A 341 -52.94 -32.55 -19.64
C ALA A 341 -54.16 -32.92 -18.78
N VAL A 342 -54.18 -32.52 -17.51
CA VAL A 342 -55.32 -32.75 -16.61
C VAL A 342 -56.53 -31.91 -17.04
N PHE A 343 -56.35 -30.64 -17.43
CA PHE A 343 -57.45 -29.81 -17.91
C PHE A 343 -58.11 -30.40 -19.16
N TRP A 344 -57.33 -30.75 -20.19
CA TRP A 344 -57.86 -31.37 -21.40
C TRP A 344 -58.42 -32.78 -21.14
N GLY A 345 -57.83 -33.52 -20.20
CA GLY A 345 -58.37 -34.80 -19.72
C GLY A 345 -59.76 -34.63 -19.11
N THR A 346 -59.94 -33.65 -18.24
CA THR A 346 -61.24 -33.36 -17.59
C THR A 346 -62.27 -32.84 -18.60
N VAL A 347 -61.88 -31.94 -19.51
CA VAL A 347 -62.77 -31.44 -20.57
C VAL A 347 -63.20 -32.57 -21.50
N GLY A 348 -62.28 -33.45 -21.89
CA GLY A 348 -62.58 -34.63 -22.70
C GLY A 348 -63.51 -35.61 -21.98
N PHE A 349 -63.26 -35.86 -20.69
CA PHE A 349 -64.10 -36.74 -19.87
C PHE A 349 -65.52 -36.18 -19.68
N CYS A 350 -65.66 -34.89 -19.37
CA CYS A 350 -66.96 -34.23 -19.28
C CYS A 350 -67.69 -34.22 -20.63
N GLY A 351 -66.99 -33.96 -21.73
CA GLY A 351 -67.58 -34.01 -23.07
C GLY A 351 -68.07 -35.41 -23.44
N PHE A 352 -67.29 -36.44 -23.10
CA PHE A 352 -67.67 -37.84 -23.29
C PHE A 352 -68.94 -38.20 -22.49
N LEU A 353 -69.02 -37.79 -21.23
CA LEU A 353 -70.22 -38.04 -20.39
C LEU A 353 -71.48 -37.41 -20.98
N VAL A 354 -71.40 -36.18 -21.49
CA VAL A 354 -72.56 -35.50 -22.11
C VAL A 354 -73.00 -36.20 -23.39
N VAL A 355 -72.06 -36.66 -24.23
CA VAL A 355 -72.39 -37.40 -25.46
C VAL A 355 -72.97 -38.78 -25.14
N TRP A 356 -72.43 -39.45 -24.12
CA TRP A 356 -72.91 -40.75 -23.68
C TRP A 356 -74.37 -40.68 -23.18
N ASP A 357 -74.67 -39.69 -22.34
CA ASP A 357 -76.02 -39.40 -21.82
C ASP A 357 -77.03 -39.00 -22.91
N MET A 358 -76.54 -38.52 -24.06
CA MET A 358 -77.40 -38.15 -25.18
C MET A 358 -77.74 -39.33 -26.12
N ILE A 359 -76.91 -40.37 -26.13
CA ILE A 359 -77.04 -41.52 -27.06
C ILE A 359 -77.72 -42.72 -26.38
N PHE A 360 -77.49 -42.94 -25.09
CA PHE A 360 -78.08 -44.00 -24.28
C PHE A 360 -78.95 -43.40 -23.18
#